data_AF-A0A7H0VHM9-F1
#
_entry.id   AF-A0A7H0VHM9-F1
#
_cell.length_a   1.000
_cell.length_b   1.000
_cell.length_c   1.000
_cell.angle_alpha   90.00
_cell.angle_beta   90.00
_cell.angle_gamma   90.00
#
_symmetry.space_group_name_H-M   'P 1'
#
loop_
_entity.id
_entity.type
_entity.pdbx_description
1 polymer ?
#
loop_
_entity_poly.entity_id
_entity_poly.type
_entity_poly.pdbx_seq_one_letter_code
_entity_poly.pdbx_strand_id
1 'polypeptide(L)'
;MEETKIYNFRFWIKLKDEKEISPLLEKMLREAGYGIVGFVEHHFQPQGYTCTWLLSESHCALHTFPEEGRSYVELSGCSEEKSQHFIDATFKLWKDYIRLHDQSKC
;
A
#
# COMPACT_ATOMS: atom_id res chain seq x y z
N MET A 1 -29.41 -7.68 5.77
CA MET A 1 -28.03 -8.18 5.81
C MET A 1 -27.22 -7.16 5.06
N GLU A 2 -26.28 -6.50 5.74
CA GLU A 2 -25.37 -5.56 5.09
C GLU A 2 -24.32 -6.39 4.35
N GLU A 3 -24.15 -6.12 3.05
CA GLU A 3 -23.20 -6.85 2.21
C GLU A 3 -21.76 -6.46 2.59
N THR A 4 -20.85 -7.44 2.68
CA THR A 4 -19.44 -7.17 2.93
C THR A 4 -18.83 -6.45 1.72
N LYS A 5 -18.41 -5.20 1.91
CA LYS A 5 -17.75 -4.39 0.88
C LYS A 5 -16.26 -4.26 1.17
N ILE A 6 -15.44 -4.55 0.15
CA ILE A 6 -13.99 -4.30 0.19
C ILE A 6 -13.70 -3.02 -0.60
N TYR A 7 -12.90 -2.16 -0.02
CA TYR A 7 -12.48 -0.87 -0.57
C TYR A 7 -11.06 -1.02 -1.10
N ASN A 8 -10.94 -1.17 -2.42
CA ASN A 8 -9.65 -1.34 -3.08
C ASN A 8 -9.05 0.02 -3.46
N PHE A 9 -7.81 0.25 -3.08
CA PHE A 9 -7.04 1.41 -3.48
C PHE A 9 -5.65 0.97 -3.95
N ARG A 10 -5.27 1.39 -5.15
CA ARG A 10 -4.05 0.96 -5.83
C ARG A 10 -3.34 2.19 -6.38
N PHE A 11 -2.02 2.22 -6.25
CA PHE A 11 -1.24 3.30 -6.82
C PHE A 11 0.20 2.88 -7.12
N TRP A 12 0.77 3.55 -8.11
CA TRP A 12 2.19 3.53 -8.38
C TRP A 12 2.86 4.73 -7.72
N ILE A 13 4.02 4.48 -7.11
CA ILE A 13 4.87 5.50 -6.52
C ILE A 13 6.25 5.47 -7.17
N LYS A 14 6.80 6.65 -7.51
CA LYS A 14 8.16 6.81 -8.05
C LYS A 14 9.25 6.70 -6.97
N LEU A 15 9.15 5.68 -6.12
CA LEU A 15 10.16 5.28 -5.15
C LEU A 15 10.39 3.78 -5.33
N LYS A 16 11.60 3.32 -5.04
CA LYS A 16 12.01 1.93 -5.28
C LYS A 16 12.65 1.21 -4.09
N ASP A 17 13.05 1.96 -3.06
CA ASP A 17 13.73 1.39 -1.90
C ASP A 17 12.70 0.96 -0.86
N GLU A 18 12.65 -0.34 -0.56
CA GLU A 18 11.72 -0.88 0.42
C GLU A 18 11.94 -0.33 1.82
N LYS A 19 13.18 0.06 2.16
CA LYS A 19 13.54 0.61 3.47
C LYS A 19 13.00 2.01 3.65
N GLU A 20 12.73 2.72 2.57
CA GLU A 20 12.05 4.02 2.59
C GLU A 20 10.53 3.84 2.64
N ILE A 21 9.98 2.92 1.84
CA ILE A 21 8.52 2.82 1.62
C ILE A 21 7.81 2.00 2.70
N SER A 22 8.36 0.82 3.05
CA SER A 22 7.69 -0.16 3.92
C SER A 22 7.40 0.40 5.33
N PRO A 23 8.34 1.07 6.02
CA PRO A 23 8.06 1.64 7.34
C PRO A 23 7.00 2.76 7.31
N LEU A 24 6.94 3.52 6.22
CA LEU A 24 5.94 4.57 6.04
C LEU A 24 4.55 3.98 5.78
N LEU A 25 4.44 2.93 4.98
CA LEU A 25 3.17 2.21 4.78
C LEU A 25 2.64 1.63 6.08
N GLU A 26 3.48 0.94 6.86
CA GLU A 26 3.07 0.39 8.15
C GLU A 26 2.56 1.48 9.08
N LYS A 27 3.29 2.61 9.16
CA LYS A 27 2.86 3.75 9.97
C LYS A 27 1.48 4.27 9.53
N MET A 28 1.28 4.49 8.22
CA MET A 28 0.01 4.98 7.69
C MET A 28 -1.15 4.00 7.93
N LEU A 29 -0.91 2.68 7.83
CA LEU A 29 -1.91 1.67 8.16
C LEU A 29 -2.35 1.78 9.62
N ARG A 30 -1.39 1.90 10.55
CA ARG A 30 -1.67 2.06 11.98
C ARG A 30 -2.40 3.36 12.29
N GLU A 31 -1.96 4.48 11.71
CA GLU A 31 -2.59 5.80 11.89
C GLU A 31 -4.01 5.84 11.30
N ALA A 32 -4.27 5.12 10.22
CA ALA A 32 -5.61 4.95 9.64
C ALA A 32 -6.53 4.02 10.47
N GLY A 33 -6.02 3.41 11.54
CA GLY A 33 -6.81 2.56 12.44
C GLY A 33 -6.93 1.10 11.98
N TYR A 34 -6.07 0.64 11.06
CA TYR A 34 -5.98 -0.77 10.72
C TYR A 34 -5.24 -1.56 11.81
N GLY A 35 -5.80 -2.69 12.20
CA GLY A 35 -5.11 -3.68 13.04
C GLY A 35 -4.24 -4.57 12.15
N ILE A 36 -2.92 -4.53 12.36
CA ILE A 36 -1.97 -5.41 11.67
C ILE A 36 -1.83 -6.68 12.51
N VAL A 37 -2.17 -7.83 11.93
CA VAL A 37 -2.13 -9.14 12.59
C VAL A 37 -1.00 -10.03 12.05
N GLY A 38 -0.39 -9.66 10.93
CA GLY A 38 0.75 -10.37 10.37
C GLY A 38 1.51 -9.53 9.35
N PHE A 39 2.77 -9.90 9.15
CA PHE A 39 3.65 -9.31 8.15
C PHE A 39 4.50 -10.42 7.55
N VAL A 40 4.61 -10.43 6.22
CA VAL A 40 5.47 -11.35 5.46
C VAL A 40 6.18 -10.58 4.37
N GLU A 41 7.44 -10.91 4.11
CA GLU A 41 8.26 -10.25 3.09
C GLU A 41 9.17 -11.23 2.37
N HIS A 42 9.63 -10.82 1.18
CA HIS A 42 10.60 -11.53 0.38
C HIS A 42 11.46 -10.58 -0.45
N HIS A 43 12.78 -10.77 -0.41
CA HIS A 43 13.75 -10.10 -1.27
C HIS A 43 14.13 -11.01 -2.44
N PHE A 44 13.85 -10.54 -3.65
CA PHE A 44 14.17 -11.26 -4.89
C PHE A 44 15.61 -11.03 -5.33
N GLN A 45 16.13 -11.94 -6.17
CA GLN A 45 17.43 -11.82 -6.82
C GLN A 45 17.23 -11.57 -8.33
N PRO A 46 18.01 -10.68 -8.97
CA PRO A 46 19.07 -9.85 -8.36
C PRO A 46 18.56 -8.65 -7.55
N GLN A 47 17.29 -8.28 -7.70
CA GLN A 47 16.66 -7.18 -6.99
C GLN A 47 15.14 -7.36 -6.98
N GLY A 48 14.44 -6.49 -6.26
CA GLY A 48 13.00 -6.53 -6.09
C GLY A 48 12.61 -7.01 -4.70
N TYR A 49 11.45 -6.57 -4.25
CA TYR A 49 10.94 -6.82 -2.92
C TYR A 49 9.43 -6.93 -2.98
N THR A 50 8.86 -7.84 -2.19
CA THR A 50 7.43 -7.90 -1.94
C THR A 50 7.20 -8.06 -0.46
N CYS A 51 6.25 -7.30 0.09
CA CYS A 51 5.72 -7.56 1.42
C CYS A 51 4.21 -7.43 1.46
N THR A 52 3.62 -8.01 2.51
CA THR A 52 2.19 -7.94 2.77
C THR A 52 1.94 -7.79 4.25
N TRP A 53 1.12 -6.80 4.61
CA TRP A 53 0.50 -6.68 5.91
C TRP A 53 -0.85 -7.39 5.88
N LEU A 54 -0.99 -8.43 6.69
CA LEU A 54 -2.28 -9.01 6.99
C LEU A 54 -2.98 -8.10 7.99
N LEU A 55 -4.12 -7.56 7.59
CA LEU A 55 -4.96 -6.71 8.42
C LEU A 55 -6.08 -7.56 9.03
N SER A 56 -6.72 -7.11 10.12
CA SER A 56 -7.73 -7.89 10.86
C SER A 56 -8.74 -8.63 9.97
N GLU A 57 -9.20 -8.00 8.89
CA GLU A 57 -10.19 -8.56 7.95
C GLU A 57 -9.85 -8.26 6.48
N SER A 58 -8.60 -7.88 6.19
CA SER A 58 -8.20 -7.43 4.86
C SER A 58 -6.66 -7.47 4.68
N HIS A 59 -6.08 -6.77 3.70
CA HIS A 59 -4.62 -6.77 3.51
C HIS A 59 -4.10 -5.51 2.80
N CYS A 60 -2.80 -5.26 2.95
CA CYS A 60 -2.05 -4.28 2.16
C CYS A 60 -0.79 -4.95 1.61
N ALA A 61 -0.43 -4.69 0.36
CA ALA A 61 0.75 -5.24 -0.29
C ALA A 61 1.61 -4.15 -0.94
N LEU A 62 2.92 -4.34 -0.90
CA LEU A 62 3.93 -3.52 -1.58
C LEU A 62 4.76 -4.42 -2.49
N HIS A 63 4.96 -3.98 -3.73
CA HIS A 63 5.88 -4.59 -4.69
C HIS A 63 6.83 -3.52 -5.21
N THR A 64 8.14 -3.71 -5.08
CA THR A 64 9.13 -2.78 -5.64
C THR A 64 9.68 -3.31 -6.96
N PHE A 65 9.86 -2.42 -7.93
CA PHE A 65 10.51 -2.69 -9.22
C PHE A 65 11.71 -1.74 -9.40
N PRO A 66 12.87 -2.04 -8.78
CA PRO A 66 14.02 -1.12 -8.81
C PRO A 66 14.55 -0.80 -10.21
N GLU A 67 14.38 -1.71 -11.17
CA GLU A 67 14.70 -1.57 -12.59
C GLU A 67 13.83 -0.53 -13.30
N GLU A 68 12.59 -0.37 -12.83
CA GLU A 68 11.65 0.63 -13.34
C GLU A 68 11.65 1.93 -12.53
N GLY A 69 12.38 1.95 -11.40
CA GLY A 69 12.44 3.10 -10.50
C GLY A 69 11.13 3.41 -9.78
N ARG A 70 10.25 2.41 -9.61
CA ARG A 70 8.92 2.58 -9.02
C ARG A 70 8.49 1.38 -8.20
N SER A 71 7.44 1.57 -7.41
CA SER A 71 6.79 0.53 -6.63
C SER A 71 5.28 0.60 -6.82
N TYR A 72 4.63 -0.55 -6.64
CA TYR A 72 3.18 -0.71 -6.68
C TYR A 72 2.69 -1.02 -5.27
N VAL A 73 1.64 -0.33 -4.85
CA VAL A 73 0.98 -0.53 -3.55
C VAL A 73 -0.49 -0.82 -3.79
N GLU A 74 -1.01 -1.81 -3.08
CA GLU A 74 -2.43 -2.16 -3.07
C GLU A 74 -2.93 -2.29 -1.64
N LEU A 75 -3.98 -1.53 -1.31
CA LEU A 75 -4.78 -1.70 -0.10
C LEU A 75 -6.10 -2.34 -0.49
N SER A 76 -6.39 -3.51 0.09
CA SER A 76 -7.73 -4.05 0.22
C SER A 76 -8.22 -3.68 1.63
N GLY A 77 -9.16 -2.74 1.75
CA GLY A 77 -9.66 -2.24 3.04
C GLY A 77 -11.04 -2.80 3.41
N CYS A 78 -11.25 -3.12 4.69
CA CYS A 78 -12.56 -3.56 5.21
C CYS A 78 -13.47 -2.42 5.70
N SER A 79 -13.00 -1.17 5.71
CA SER A 79 -13.74 0.00 6.21
C SER A 79 -13.49 1.22 5.32
N GLU A 80 -14.57 1.90 4.91
CA GLU A 80 -14.51 3.11 4.10
C GLU A 80 -13.69 4.21 4.78
N GLU A 81 -13.97 4.47 6.06
CA GLU A 81 -13.31 5.51 6.85
C GLU A 81 -11.81 5.25 6.95
N LYS A 82 -11.41 4.02 7.32
CA LYS A 82 -9.99 3.65 7.43
C LYS A 82 -9.29 3.73 6.07
N SER A 83 -9.95 3.28 5.01
CA SER A 83 -9.43 3.40 3.64
C SER A 83 -9.24 4.86 3.25
N GLN A 84 -10.20 5.74 3.55
CA GLN A 84 -10.10 7.17 3.23
C GLN A 84 -8.96 7.83 4.01
N HIS A 85 -8.81 7.54 5.31
CA HIS A 85 -7.67 8.04 6.10
C HIS A 85 -6.32 7.62 5.50
N PHE A 86 -6.21 6.36 5.06
CA PHE A 86 -5.00 5.88 4.40
C PHE A 86 -4.74 6.58 3.06
N ILE A 87 -5.79 6.80 2.25
CA ILE A 87 -5.71 7.50 0.96
C ILE A 87 -5.26 8.95 1.18
N ASP A 88 -5.82 9.64 2.16
CA ASP A 88 -5.48 11.03 2.48
C ASP A 88 -4.03 11.14 2.94
N ALA A 89 -3.57 10.22 3.81
CA ALA A 89 -2.18 10.15 4.24
C ALA A 89 -1.23 9.88 3.05
N THR A 90 -1.61 8.98 2.16
CA THR A 90 -0.87 8.66 0.93
C THR A 90 -0.67 9.89 0.06
N PHE A 91 -1.75 10.62 -0.27
CA PHE A 91 -1.64 11.82 -1.09
C PHE A 91 -0.95 12.97 -0.38
N LYS A 92 -1.10 13.10 0.94
CA LYS A 92 -0.39 14.11 1.73
C LYS A 92 1.13 13.89 1.69
N LEU A 93 1.57 12.64 1.87
CA LEU A 93 2.99 12.30 1.98
C LEU A 93 3.68 12.22 0.62
N TRP A 94 3.00 11.68 -0.39
CA TRP A 94 3.60 11.33 -1.67
C TRP A 94 2.99 12.06 -2.87
N LYS A 95 2.40 13.24 -2.65
CA LYS A 95 1.81 14.09 -3.71
C LYS A 95 2.71 14.24 -4.95
N ASP A 96 4.03 14.36 -4.76
CA ASP A 96 5.00 14.62 -5.82
C ASP A 96 5.53 13.32 -6.46
N TYR A 97 5.27 12.17 -5.83
CA TYR A 97 5.75 10.84 -6.26
C TYR A 97 4.66 9.98 -6.90
N ILE A 98 3.39 10.28 -6.67
CA ILE A 98 2.23 9.56 -7.21
C ILE A 98 1.68 10.34 -8.42
N ARG A 99 1.49 9.64 -9.54
CA ARG A 99 0.76 10.21 -10.69
C ARG A 99 -0.72 9.83 -10.56
N LEU A 100 -1.59 10.82 -10.46
CA LEU A 100 -3.05 10.65 -10.39
C LEU A 100 -3.64 9.86 -11.58
N HIS A 101 -2.95 9.81 -12.72
CA HIS A 101 -3.44 9.16 -13.94
C HIS A 101 -3.12 7.66 -14.07
N ASP A 102 -2.37 7.06 -13.13
CA ASP A 102 -1.95 5.65 -13.22
C ASP A 102 -2.97 4.66 -12.62
N GLN A 103 -4.16 5.14 -12.23
CA GLN A 103 -5.26 4.30 -11.71
C GLN A 103 -6.01 3.50 -12.80
N SER A 104 -5.63 3.63 -14.08
CA SER A 104 -6.42 3.17 -15.23
C SER A 104 -5.90 1.91 -15.94
N LYS A 105 -4.86 1.25 -15.42
CA LYS A 105 -4.32 0.01 -16.02
C LYS A 105 -3.88 -1.02 -14.97
N CYS A 106 -4.79 -1.37 -14.05
CA CYS A 106 -4.70 -2.58 -13.24
C CYS A 106 -6.05 -3.28 -13.24
#